data_AF-A0A5B6VNF8-F1
#
_entry.id   AF-A0A5B6VNF8-F1
#
_cell.length_a   1.000
_cell.length_b   1.000
_cell.length_c   1.000
_cell.angle_alpha   90.00
_cell.angle_beta   90.00
_cell.angle_gamma   90.00
#
_symmetry.space_group_name_H-M   'P 1'
#
loop_
_entity.id
_entity.type
_entity.pdbx_description
1 polymer ?
#
loop_
_entity_poly.entity_id
_entity_poly.type
_entity_poly.pdbx_seq_one_letter_code
_entity_poly.pdbx_strand_id
1 'polypeptide(L)'
;MPSLSTNIVVHQLPTKEECKSVQQKLRRMRPDILLKIKEKWVANIVPVFKKDRKGFNQRKPERQLLVARDLIKESLKDNYRLPYIDALVANATGYSLLSFMDSFSGYNQIKMHLEDMEKTTFVTM
;
A
#
# COMPACT_ATOMS: atom_id res chain seq x y z
N MET A 1 -9.39 5.24 -11.88
CA MET A 1 -9.60 3.98 -12.61
C MET A 1 -10.53 3.12 -11.78
N PRO A 2 -11.58 2.53 -12.37
CA PRO A 2 -12.47 1.62 -11.64
C PRO A 2 -11.72 0.38 -11.18
N SER A 3 -12.20 -0.24 -10.09
CA SER A 3 -11.66 -1.52 -9.62
C SER A 3 -11.90 -2.63 -10.64
N LEU A 4 -11.01 -3.61 -10.68
CA LEU A 4 -11.17 -4.83 -11.46
C LEU A 4 -12.29 -5.70 -10.86
N SER A 5 -12.91 -6.53 -11.69
CA SER A 5 -13.90 -7.51 -11.26
C SER A 5 -13.25 -8.55 -10.35
N THR A 6 -13.91 -8.88 -9.24
CA THR A 6 -13.48 -9.92 -8.29
C THR A 6 -13.48 -11.32 -8.92
N ASN A 7 -14.18 -11.51 -10.04
CA ASN A 7 -14.19 -12.77 -10.78
C ASN A 7 -12.89 -12.97 -11.59
N ILE A 8 -12.12 -11.89 -11.83
CA ILE A 8 -10.86 -11.93 -12.59
C ILE A 8 -9.70 -12.12 -11.63
N VAL A 9 -9.63 -11.27 -10.60
CA VAL A 9 -8.55 -11.29 -9.63
C VAL A 9 -9.01 -10.71 -8.30
N VAL A 10 -8.54 -11.33 -7.22
CA VAL A 10 -8.67 -10.86 -5.85
C VAL A 10 -7.32 -11.02 -5.16
N HIS A 11 -6.98 -10.07 -4.29
CA HIS A 11 -5.80 -10.16 -3.46
C HIS A 11 -6.13 -11.01 -2.23
N GLN A 12 -5.46 -12.15 -2.12
CA GLN A 12 -5.46 -12.97 -0.92
C GLN A 12 -4.24 -12.65 -0.06
N LEU A 13 -4.42 -12.69 1.25
CA LEU A 13 -3.40 -12.35 2.23
C LEU A 13 -3.03 -13.61 3.04
N PRO A 14 -2.17 -14.47 2.46
CA PRO A 14 -1.80 -15.71 3.10
C PRO A 14 -1.06 -15.38 4.40
N THR A 15 -1.58 -15.87 5.51
CA THR A 15 -1.14 -15.60 6.88
C THR A 15 -0.84 -16.93 7.53
N LYS A 16 0.14 -16.99 8.44
CA LYS A 16 0.41 -18.25 9.16
C LYS A 16 -0.80 -18.61 10.01
N GLU A 17 -1.13 -19.90 10.10
CA GLU A 17 -2.34 -20.39 10.81
C GLU A 17 -2.40 -19.94 12.29
N GLU A 18 -1.25 -19.67 12.91
CA GLU A 18 -1.14 -19.23 14.32
C GLU A 18 -1.07 -17.69 14.50
N CYS A 19 -1.32 -16.90 13.46
CA CYS A 19 -1.19 -15.44 13.54
C CYS A 19 -2.25 -14.84 14.48
N LYS A 20 -1.80 -14.29 15.61
CA LYS A 20 -2.65 -13.49 16.49
C LYS A 20 -2.85 -12.10 15.88
N SER A 21 -4.07 -11.58 15.97
CA SER A 21 -4.35 -10.20 15.59
C SER A 21 -3.55 -9.23 16.45
N VAL A 22 -2.86 -8.29 15.81
CA VAL A 22 -2.03 -7.29 16.49
C VAL A 22 -2.75 -5.95 16.45
N GLN A 23 -3.18 -5.47 17.61
CA GLN A 23 -3.63 -4.09 17.76
C GLN A 23 -2.41 -3.19 17.89
N GLN A 24 -2.11 -2.44 16.82
CA GLN A 24 -1.01 -1.49 16.83
C GLN A 24 -1.35 -0.26 17.68
N LYS A 25 -0.45 0.08 18.59
CA LYS A 25 -0.54 1.35 19.33
C LYS A 25 -0.45 2.53 18.39
N LEU A 26 -1.36 3.48 18.54
CA LEU A 26 -1.32 4.75 17.80
C LEU A 26 -0.02 5.50 18.12
N ARG A 27 0.65 6.00 17.08
CA ARG A 27 1.86 6.81 17.27
C ARG A 27 1.50 8.17 17.87
N ARG A 28 2.42 8.70 18.68
CA ARG A 28 2.33 10.09 19.15
C ARG A 28 2.44 11.03 17.95
N MET A 29 1.42 11.83 17.75
CA MET A 29 1.33 12.81 16.68
C MET A 29 0.95 14.17 17.25
N ARG A 30 1.25 15.23 16.52
CA ARG A 30 0.80 16.57 16.90
C ARG A 30 -0.74 16.66 16.75
N PRO A 31 -1.44 17.37 17.64
CA PRO A 31 -2.92 17.39 17.67
C PRO A 31 -3.56 17.88 16.37
N ASP A 32 -2.94 18.88 15.72
CA ASP A 32 -3.37 19.46 14.43
C ASP A 32 -3.34 18.44 13.28
N ILE A 33 -2.38 17.52 13.30
CA ILE A 33 -2.29 16.43 12.33
C ILE A 33 -3.27 15.30 12.70
N LEU A 34 -3.43 15.03 14.00
CA LEU A 34 -4.34 14.00 14.49
C LEU A 34 -5.79 14.29 14.11
N LEU A 35 -6.24 15.54 14.26
CA LEU A 35 -7.58 16.00 13.85
C LEU A 35 -7.83 15.74 12.37
N LYS A 36 -6.88 16.11 11.49
CA LYS A 36 -6.97 15.86 10.04
C LYS A 36 -6.96 14.39 9.65
N ILE A 37 -6.29 13.54 10.43
CA ILE A 37 -6.29 12.08 10.21
C ILE A 37 -7.62 11.50 10.67
N LYS A 38 -8.11 11.85 11.86
CA LYS A 38 -9.38 11.35 12.41
C LYS A 38 -10.58 11.67 11.54
N GLU A 39 -10.63 12.86 10.93
CA GLU A 39 -11.71 13.23 10.01
C GLU A 39 -11.75 12.38 8.73
N LYS A 40 -10.63 11.76 8.34
CA LYS A 40 -10.49 11.16 7.01
C LYS A 40 -10.17 9.65 7.03
N TRP A 41 -9.56 9.12 8.10
CA TRP A 41 -9.01 7.76 8.11
C TRP A 41 -8.93 7.12 9.51
N VAL A 42 -8.86 5.79 9.51
CA VAL A 42 -9.09 4.88 10.67
C VAL A 42 -7.82 4.16 11.16
N ALA A 43 -6.64 4.39 10.55
CA ALA A 43 -5.45 3.54 10.76
C ALA A 43 -4.17 4.29 11.23
N ASN A 44 -3.14 3.52 11.60
CA ASN A 44 -1.81 3.99 12.01
C ASN A 44 -1.04 4.59 10.81
N ILE A 45 -1.36 5.85 10.48
CA ILE A 45 -0.84 6.58 9.32
C ILE A 45 0.33 7.47 9.73
N VAL A 46 1.42 7.41 8.98
CA VAL A 46 2.55 8.34 9.08
C VAL A 46 2.44 9.40 7.99
N PRO A 47 2.35 10.70 8.35
CA PRO A 47 2.41 11.79 7.40
C PRO A 47 3.83 11.90 6.85
N VAL A 48 3.95 11.88 5.53
CA VAL A 48 5.19 12.11 4.81
C VAL A 48 5.16 13.55 4.31
N PHE A 49 6.12 14.32 4.78
CA PHE A 49 6.30 15.71 4.39
C PHE A 49 7.38 15.78 3.32
N LYS A 50 7.09 16.43 2.20
CA LYS A 50 8.12 16.78 1.23
C LYS A 50 8.91 17.97 1.75
N LYS A 51 10.23 17.95 1.58
CA LYS A 51 11.06 19.14 1.81
C LYS A 51 10.83 20.10 0.66
N ASP A 52 10.04 21.14 0.87
CA ASP A 52 10.03 22.27 -0.04
C ASP A 52 11.30 23.10 0.17
N ARG A 53 11.93 23.52 -0.93
CA ARG A 53 13.14 24.35 -0.94
C ARG A 53 12.88 25.79 -0.44
N LYS A 54 11.63 26.13 -0.11
CA LYS A 54 11.19 27.44 0.41
C LYS A 54 10.60 27.29 1.81
N GLY A 55 11.37 27.72 2.81
CA GLY A 55 10.89 28.13 4.14
C GLY A 55 10.40 27.01 5.07
N PHE A 56 11.03 26.89 6.23
CA PHE A 56 10.80 25.86 7.25
C PHE A 56 9.36 25.79 7.84
N ASN A 57 8.46 26.71 7.48
CA ASN A 57 7.23 26.97 8.25
C ASN A 57 5.91 26.48 7.60
N GLN A 58 5.93 25.80 6.45
CA GLN A 58 4.72 25.19 5.88
C GLN A 58 4.94 23.74 5.47
N ARG A 59 5.12 22.84 6.46
CA ARG A 59 5.13 21.40 6.21
C ARG A 59 3.69 20.89 6.09
N LYS A 60 3.09 20.96 4.91
CA LYS A 60 1.87 20.21 4.63
C LYS A 60 2.23 18.74 4.40
N PRO A 61 1.53 17.78 5.03
CA PRO A 61 1.72 16.37 4.71
C PRO A 61 1.16 16.14 3.30
N GLU A 62 2.03 15.86 2.35
CA GLU A 62 1.65 15.68 0.94
C GLU A 62 1.27 14.22 0.66
N ARG A 63 1.80 13.28 1.45
CA ARG A 63 1.46 11.86 1.38
C ARG A 63 1.24 11.31 2.78
N GLN A 64 0.39 10.29 2.88
CA GLN A 64 0.08 9.59 4.11
C GLN A 64 0.38 8.11 3.88
N LEU A 65 1.20 7.50 4.73
CA LEU A 65 1.66 6.12 4.59
C LEU A 65 1.09 5.26 5.72
N LEU A 66 0.38 4.20 5.36
CA LEU A 66 -0.04 3.16 6.30
C LEU A 66 1.17 2.33 6.75
N VAL A 67 1.32 2.08 8.06
CA VAL A 67 2.42 1.26 8.59
C VAL A 67 1.96 -0.16 8.90
N ALA A 68 1.93 -1.03 7.89
CA ALA A 68 1.50 -2.43 8.01
C ALA A 68 2.65 -3.42 8.34
N ARG A 69 3.64 -3.02 9.16
CA ARG A 69 4.84 -3.85 9.41
C ARG A 69 4.54 -5.20 10.05
N ASP A 70 3.70 -5.21 11.07
CA ASP A 70 3.37 -6.43 11.80
C ASP A 70 2.56 -7.38 10.91
N LEU A 71 1.65 -6.83 10.11
CA LEU A 71 0.92 -7.59 9.09
C LEU A 71 1.87 -8.23 8.08
N ILE A 72 2.80 -7.45 7.49
CA ILE A 72 3.78 -7.96 6.50
C ILE A 72 4.67 -9.06 7.09
N LYS A 73 5.02 -8.97 8.38
CA LYS A 73 5.86 -9.98 9.05
C LYS A 73 5.13 -11.32 9.20
N GLU A 74 3.83 -11.27 9.45
CA GLU A 74 2.98 -12.43 9.66
C GLU A 74 2.39 -12.99 8.35
N SER A 75 2.44 -12.21 7.26
CA SER A 75 2.15 -12.68 5.91
C SER A 75 3.18 -13.71 5.44
N LEU A 76 2.69 -14.78 4.80
CA LEU A 76 3.51 -15.71 4.06
C LEU A 76 4.07 -15.01 2.82
N LYS A 77 5.38 -15.20 2.56
CA LYS A 77 6.02 -14.64 1.37
C LYS A 77 5.56 -15.40 0.13
N ASP A 78 4.99 -14.66 -0.81
CA ASP A 78 4.80 -15.16 -2.16
C ASP A 78 6.15 -15.16 -2.90
N ASN A 79 6.49 -16.29 -3.53
CA ASN A 79 7.71 -16.47 -4.31
C ASN A 79 7.48 -16.28 -5.81
N TYR A 80 6.47 -15.48 -6.19
CA TYR A 80 6.23 -15.10 -7.57
C TYR A 80 7.53 -14.64 -8.24
N ARG A 81 7.96 -15.39 -9.26
CA ARG A 81 9.21 -15.11 -9.96
C ARG A 81 9.02 -13.89 -10.84
N LEU A 82 9.60 -12.77 -10.43
CA LEU A 82 9.70 -11.61 -11.31
C LEU A 82 10.71 -11.93 -12.43
N PRO A 83 10.37 -11.65 -13.69
CA PRO A 83 11.31 -11.82 -14.79
C PRO A 83 12.54 -10.93 -14.56
N TYR A 84 13.71 -11.45 -14.91
CA TYR A 84 14.95 -10.70 -14.80
C TYR A 84 14.95 -9.54 -15.82
N ILE A 85 15.49 -8.39 -15.42
CA ILE A 85 15.42 -7.16 -16.23
C ILE A 85 16.05 -7.39 -17.60
N ASP A 86 17.19 -8.08 -17.67
CA ASP A 86 17.88 -8.31 -18.95
C ASP A 86 17.06 -9.21 -19.88
N ALA A 87 16.23 -10.12 -19.34
CA ALA A 87 15.31 -10.91 -20.14
C ALA A 87 14.18 -10.05 -20.73
N LEU A 88 13.64 -9.10 -19.94
CA LEU A 88 12.66 -8.14 -20.44
C LEU A 88 13.24 -7.24 -21.52
N VAL A 89 14.47 -6.76 -21.34
CA VAL A 89 15.16 -5.91 -22.32
C VAL A 89 15.47 -6.70 -23.59
N ALA A 90 16.05 -7.90 -23.48
CA ALA A 90 16.33 -8.75 -24.64
C ALA A 90 15.06 -9.06 -25.44
N ASN A 91 13.94 -9.35 -24.77
CA ASN A 91 12.66 -9.58 -25.42
C ASN A 91 12.12 -8.33 -26.15
N ALA A 92 12.55 -7.12 -25.76
CA ALA A 92 12.19 -5.88 -26.43
C ALA A 92 13.18 -5.48 -27.54
N THR A 93 14.34 -6.15 -27.65
CA THR A 93 15.32 -5.86 -28.72
C THR A 93 14.79 -6.30 -30.08
N GLY A 94 15.02 -5.49 -31.12
CA GLY A 94 14.60 -5.78 -32.50
C GLY A 94 13.22 -5.24 -32.89
N TYR A 95 12.45 -4.69 -31.96
CA TYR A 95 11.21 -3.98 -32.27
C TYR A 95 11.47 -2.51 -32.64
N SER A 96 10.81 -2.01 -33.67
CA SER A 96 10.96 -0.62 -34.15
C SER A 96 10.16 0.41 -33.32
N LEU A 97 9.18 -0.06 -32.54
CA LEU A 97 8.33 0.79 -31.71
C LEU A 97 8.03 0.08 -30.39
N LEU A 98 8.10 0.85 -29.29
CA LEU A 98 7.71 0.42 -27.96
C LEU A 98 6.63 1.37 -27.44
N SER A 99 5.54 0.81 -26.89
CA SER A 99 4.53 1.56 -26.15
C SER A 99 4.51 1.10 -24.69
N PHE A 100 4.38 2.06 -23.77
CA PHE A 100 4.30 1.80 -22.34
C PHE A 100 2.93 2.20 -21.82
N MET A 101 2.34 1.35 -20.99
CA MET A 101 1.10 1.67 -20.28
C MET A 101 1.41 1.83 -18.79
N ASP A 102 1.06 2.99 -18.24
CA ASP A 102 1.27 3.26 -16.82
C ASP A 102 0.15 2.62 -15.99
N SER A 103 0.54 1.68 -15.13
CA SER A 103 -0.33 1.05 -14.15
C SER A 103 -0.18 1.66 -12.76
N PHE A 104 0.16 2.94 -12.61
CA PHE A 104 0.40 3.62 -11.33
C PHE A 104 -0.69 3.40 -10.28
N SER A 105 -1.95 3.29 -10.69
CA SER A 105 -3.07 3.02 -9.80
C SER A 105 -3.45 1.54 -9.67
N GLY A 106 -2.73 0.64 -10.34
CA GLY A 106 -3.04 -0.79 -10.45
C GLY A 106 -3.14 -1.51 -9.12
N TYR A 107 -2.33 -1.10 -8.13
CA TYR A 107 -2.40 -1.63 -6.76
C TYR A 107 -3.81 -1.48 -6.14
N ASN A 108 -4.46 -0.34 -6.36
CA ASN A 108 -5.78 -0.05 -5.79
C ASN A 108 -6.93 -0.64 -6.61
N GLN A 109 -6.65 -1.29 -7.74
CA GLN A 109 -7.68 -1.85 -8.61
C GLN A 109 -8.04 -3.29 -8.23
N ILE A 110 -7.10 -4.03 -7.64
CA ILE A 110 -7.31 -5.40 -7.17
C ILE A 110 -7.94 -5.32 -5.77
N LYS A 111 -9.13 -5.90 -5.62
CA LYS A 111 -9.84 -5.93 -4.33
C LYS A 111 -9.31 -7.05 -3.44
N MET A 112 -9.34 -6.82 -2.13
CA MET A 112 -9.11 -7.85 -1.13
C MET A 112 -10.14 -8.97 -1.23
N HIS A 113 -9.74 -10.21 -0.98
CA HIS A 113 -10.66 -11.32 -0.74
C HIS A 113 -11.48 -11.07 0.53
N LEU A 114 -12.77 -11.41 0.52
CA LEU A 114 -13.70 -11.06 1.60
C LEU A 114 -13.23 -11.56 2.97
N GLU A 115 -12.69 -12.78 3.04
CA GLU A 115 -12.16 -13.38 4.28
C GLU A 115 -10.89 -12.70 4.79
N ASP A 116 -10.10 -12.11 3.88
CA ASP A 116 -8.87 -11.41 4.21
C ASP A 116 -9.07 -9.93 4.48
N MET A 117 -10.26 -9.38 4.15
CA MET A 117 -10.59 -7.99 4.46
C MET A 117 -10.45 -7.72 5.95
N GLU A 118 -10.97 -8.61 6.80
CA GLU A 118 -10.89 -8.50 8.25
C GLU A 118 -9.44 -8.47 8.76
N LYS A 119 -8.53 -9.22 8.15
CA LYS A 119 -7.09 -9.21 8.49
C LYS A 119 -6.42 -7.87 8.21
N THR A 120 -7.00 -7.10 7.29
CA THR A 120 -6.56 -5.73 6.93
C THR A 120 -7.41 -4.65 7.60
N THR A 121 -8.40 -5.01 8.42
CA THR A 121 -9.19 -4.03 9.16
C THR A 121 -8.36 -3.40 10.27
N PHE A 122 -8.55 -2.11 10.46
CA PHE A 122 -7.94 -1.34 11.53
C PHE A 122 -9.05 -0.91 12.48
N VAL A 123 -8.80 -1.06 13.79
CA VAL A 123 -9.76 -0.64 14.81
C VAL A 123 -9.76 0.89 14.91
N THR A 124 -10.91 1.50 14.61
CA THR A 124 -11.22 2.89 14.95
C THR A 124 -11.50 3.00 16.45
N MET A 125 -10.86 3.95 17.15
CA MET A 125 -11.35 4.48 18.43
C MET A 125 -12.06 5.81 18.20
#